data_AF-A0A497JY99-F1
#
_entry.id   AF-A0A497JY99-F1
#
_cell.length_a   1.000
_cell.length_b   1.000
_cell.length_c   1.000
_cell.angle_alpha   90.00
_cell.angle_beta   90.00
_cell.angle_gamma   90.00
#
_symmetry.space_group_name_H-M   'P 1'
#
loop_
_entity.id
_entity.type
_entity.pdbx_description
1 polymer ?
#
loop_
_entity_poly.entity_id
_entity_poly.type
_entity_poly.pdbx_seq_one_letter_code
_entity_poly.pdbx_strand_id
1 'polypeptide(L)'
;MPYRKGDHQIDLFFREVFPGYENASFYHDERGILTSTPYGDIFDVLLSNMPEFILNRYNAAVVLGETYMEGEFLEKIRKFVEAGGSLAVFANQLRDDAEDLLGIRLLGSTKKCDHSVLSQENLMIYEPTFTMHEIEVTGAEVLATTRHGEPLVTSKRHSSGGEALVFAADYGLSDHLDFHSPIVNEPDRPLPSPYQLLRHVYALLFPWLRKFNLVEVIGPPIQYITSVTEDPSRLLLTLCNNDAQPWFGNVKIKGANVARAVNWMTDKPLQGGSHLNVKVAPYDVVILELYADRPVIRSKEIC
;
A
#
# COMPACT_ATOMS: atom_id res chain seq x y z
N MET A 1 -17.46 11.43 -18.38
CA MET A 1 -18.09 11.75 -17.08
C MET A 1 -17.05 12.48 -16.24
N PRO A 2 -17.38 13.51 -15.45
CA PRO A 2 -16.39 14.12 -14.57
C PRO A 2 -16.05 13.15 -13.43
N TYR A 3 -14.76 12.81 -13.29
CA TYR A 3 -14.23 12.00 -12.20
C TYR A 3 -14.33 12.77 -10.88
N ARG A 4 -14.67 12.09 -9.80
CA ARG A 4 -14.73 12.64 -8.44
C ARG A 4 -13.39 12.52 -7.75
N LYS A 5 -13.21 13.21 -6.62
CA LYS A 5 -11.97 13.16 -5.81
C LYS A 5 -11.62 11.72 -5.40
N GLY A 6 -12.62 10.89 -5.07
CA GLY A 6 -12.40 9.46 -4.79
C GLY A 6 -11.88 8.66 -6.00
N ASP A 7 -12.31 8.97 -7.23
CA ASP A 7 -11.78 8.31 -8.42
C ASP A 7 -10.28 8.65 -8.62
N HIS A 8 -9.91 9.91 -8.36
CA HIS A 8 -8.51 10.33 -8.37
C HIS A 8 -7.68 9.70 -7.25
N GLN A 9 -8.28 9.36 -6.10
CA GLN A 9 -7.60 8.62 -5.05
C GLN A 9 -7.20 7.24 -5.53
N ILE A 10 -8.13 6.53 -6.17
CA ILE A 10 -7.87 5.21 -6.75
C ILE A 10 -6.72 5.36 -7.77
N ASP A 11 -6.86 6.25 -8.74
CA ASP A 11 -5.84 6.45 -9.78
C ASP A 11 -4.45 6.76 -9.18
N LEU A 12 -4.36 7.75 -8.29
CA LEU A 12 -3.09 8.13 -7.66
C LEU A 12 -2.49 7.00 -6.80
N PHE A 13 -3.32 6.20 -6.12
CA PHE A 13 -2.85 5.02 -5.40
C PHE A 13 -2.24 3.99 -6.37
N PHE A 14 -2.93 3.70 -7.49
CA PHE A 14 -2.45 2.76 -8.51
C PHE A 14 -1.15 3.22 -9.17
N ARG A 15 -0.99 4.53 -9.44
CA ARG A 15 0.28 5.08 -9.94
C ARG A 15 1.46 4.85 -9.01
N GLU A 16 1.21 4.69 -7.71
CA GLU A 16 2.27 4.41 -6.73
C GLU A 16 2.56 2.92 -6.59
N VAL A 17 1.53 2.07 -6.55
CA VAL A 17 1.70 0.62 -6.37
C VAL A 17 2.08 -0.11 -7.67
N PHE A 18 1.68 0.45 -8.81
CA PHE A 18 2.02 -0.01 -10.16
C PHE A 18 2.46 1.19 -11.02
N PRO A 19 3.69 1.72 -10.84
CA PRO A 19 4.17 2.89 -11.56
C PRO A 19 4.01 2.78 -13.08
N GLY A 20 3.33 3.74 -13.70
CA GLY A 20 3.12 3.73 -15.16
C GLY A 20 2.07 2.73 -15.64
N TYR A 21 1.23 2.16 -14.77
CA TYR A 21 0.10 1.32 -15.17
C TYR A 21 -0.84 2.03 -16.15
N GLU A 22 -0.93 3.36 -16.05
CA GLU A 22 -1.70 4.20 -16.95
C GLU A 22 -1.29 4.01 -18.42
N ASN A 23 -0.06 3.56 -18.69
CA ASN A 23 0.40 3.27 -20.03
C ASN A 23 -0.41 2.15 -20.71
N ALA A 24 -0.86 1.15 -19.93
CA ALA A 24 -1.67 0.05 -20.45
C ALA A 24 -3.08 0.51 -20.82
N SER A 25 -3.64 1.45 -20.05
CA SER A 25 -4.99 1.96 -20.30
C SER A 25 -5.02 2.97 -21.45
N PHE A 26 -4.07 3.93 -21.47
CA PHE A 26 -4.15 5.09 -22.37
C PHE A 26 -3.40 4.91 -23.69
N TYR A 27 -2.33 4.09 -23.73
CA TYR A 27 -1.50 3.90 -24.94
C TYR A 27 -1.77 2.57 -25.66
N HIS A 28 -2.73 1.77 -25.18
CA HIS A 28 -2.94 0.39 -25.64
C HIS A 28 -1.63 -0.43 -25.63
N ASP A 29 -0.77 -0.15 -24.66
CA ASP A 29 0.59 -0.64 -24.62
C ASP A 29 0.82 -1.57 -23.43
N GLU A 30 1.17 -2.82 -23.71
CA GLU A 30 1.41 -3.85 -22.71
C GLU A 30 2.53 -3.47 -21.71
N ARG A 31 3.35 -2.45 -21.99
CA ARG A 31 4.34 -1.90 -21.05
C ARG A 31 3.74 -1.42 -19.72
N GLY A 32 2.48 -1.00 -19.68
CA GLY A 32 1.81 -0.67 -18.41
C GLY A 32 1.39 -1.90 -17.59
N ILE A 33 1.38 -3.09 -18.21
CA ILE A 33 1.09 -4.38 -17.54
C ILE A 33 2.41 -4.99 -17.02
N LEU A 34 3.50 -4.79 -17.75
CA LEU A 34 4.86 -5.27 -17.40
C LEU A 34 5.66 -4.21 -16.62
N THR A 35 5.06 -3.63 -15.58
CA THR A 35 5.71 -2.58 -14.78
C THR A 35 6.43 -3.12 -13.54
N SER A 36 7.38 -2.34 -13.03
CA SER A 36 7.96 -2.56 -11.71
C SER A 36 6.88 -2.58 -10.63
N THR A 37 7.05 -3.41 -9.61
CA THR A 37 6.10 -3.54 -8.51
C THR A 37 6.82 -3.21 -7.20
N PRO A 38 6.86 -1.95 -6.73
CA PRO A 38 7.68 -1.55 -5.58
C PRO A 38 7.34 -2.29 -4.27
N TYR A 39 6.09 -2.76 -4.17
CA TYR A 39 5.57 -3.52 -3.05
C TYR A 39 5.32 -4.99 -3.43
N GLY A 40 5.86 -5.45 -4.56
CA GLY A 40 5.58 -6.78 -5.12
C GLY A 40 4.19 -6.85 -5.74
N ASP A 41 3.99 -7.87 -6.56
CA ASP A 41 2.69 -8.19 -7.12
C ASP A 41 1.82 -8.89 -6.05
N ILE A 42 1.28 -8.09 -5.13
CA ILE A 42 0.57 -8.57 -3.92
C ILE A 42 -0.80 -7.91 -3.71
N PHE A 43 -1.24 -7.06 -4.65
CA PHE A 43 -2.50 -6.34 -4.52
C PHE A 43 -3.60 -7.01 -5.35
N ASP A 44 -4.76 -7.15 -4.72
CA ASP A 44 -6.01 -7.49 -5.39
C ASP A 44 -7.02 -6.37 -5.19
N VAL A 45 -7.95 -6.23 -6.13
CA VAL A 45 -9.10 -5.32 -6.01
C VAL A 45 -10.33 -6.11 -5.62
N LEU A 46 -10.88 -5.79 -4.44
CA LEU A 46 -12.15 -6.33 -3.98
C LEU A 46 -13.23 -5.25 -4.03
N LEU A 47 -14.43 -5.63 -4.41
CA LEU A 47 -15.61 -4.77 -4.31
C LEU A 47 -16.21 -4.86 -2.91
N SER A 48 -16.89 -3.80 -2.45
CA SER A 48 -17.49 -3.72 -1.12
C SER A 48 -18.57 -4.79 -0.84
N ASN A 49 -19.09 -5.43 -1.89
CA ASN A 49 -20.02 -6.55 -1.79
C ASN A 49 -19.33 -7.93 -1.67
N MET A 50 -18.01 -7.98 -1.49
CA MET A 50 -17.28 -9.24 -1.32
C MET A 50 -17.84 -10.06 -0.14
N PRO A 51 -17.86 -11.39 -0.24
CA PRO A 51 -18.12 -12.25 0.92
C PRO A 51 -17.03 -12.09 1.99
N GLU A 52 -17.41 -12.15 3.25
CA GLU A 52 -16.52 -11.99 4.41
C GLU A 52 -15.31 -12.95 4.37
N PHE A 53 -15.55 -14.22 3.99
CA PHE A 53 -14.49 -15.23 3.94
C PHE A 53 -13.41 -14.90 2.90
N ILE A 54 -13.72 -14.09 1.87
CA ILE A 54 -12.72 -13.62 0.90
C ILE A 54 -11.84 -12.57 1.54
N LEU A 55 -12.44 -11.56 2.20
CA LEU A 55 -11.70 -10.50 2.88
C LEU A 55 -10.76 -11.06 3.95
N ASN A 56 -11.20 -12.08 4.70
CA ASN A 56 -10.39 -12.71 5.75
C ASN A 56 -9.15 -13.48 5.26
N ARG A 57 -9.02 -13.71 3.95
CA ARG A 57 -7.79 -14.28 3.36
C ARG A 57 -6.65 -13.27 3.25
N TYR A 58 -6.95 -11.98 3.37
CA TYR A 58 -5.96 -10.91 3.27
C TYR A 58 -5.38 -10.57 4.65
N ASN A 59 -4.15 -10.05 4.64
CA ASN A 59 -3.50 -9.51 5.84
C ASN A 59 -3.80 -8.02 6.01
N ALA A 60 -4.05 -7.32 4.90
CA ALA A 60 -4.26 -5.89 4.88
C ALA A 60 -5.35 -5.51 3.86
N ALA A 61 -6.08 -4.43 4.14
CA ALA A 61 -7.01 -3.80 3.23
C ALA A 61 -6.85 -2.27 3.28
N VAL A 62 -7.04 -1.61 2.14
CA VAL A 62 -7.10 -0.15 2.03
C VAL A 62 -8.45 0.20 1.42
N VAL A 63 -9.24 1.04 2.08
CA VAL A 63 -10.51 1.51 1.53
C VAL A 63 -10.24 2.69 0.60
N LEU A 64 -10.61 2.55 -0.66
CA LEU A 64 -10.37 3.56 -1.70
C LEU A 64 -11.67 3.97 -2.40
N GLY A 65 -11.64 5.17 -2.98
CA GLY A 65 -12.73 5.74 -3.73
C GLY A 65 -13.91 6.16 -2.87
N GLU A 66 -15.04 6.39 -3.53
CA GLU A 66 -16.35 6.73 -2.94
C GLU A 66 -16.99 5.52 -2.22
N THR A 67 -16.21 4.84 -1.38
CA THR A 67 -16.61 3.67 -0.61
C THR A 67 -16.73 4.09 0.85
N TYR A 68 -17.93 3.99 1.41
CA TYR A 68 -18.24 4.40 2.77
C TYR A 68 -18.35 3.18 3.70
N MET A 69 -17.71 3.24 4.85
CA MET A 69 -17.69 2.17 5.83
C MET A 69 -18.93 2.23 6.71
N GLU A 70 -20.05 1.70 6.19
CA GLU A 70 -21.36 1.70 6.84
C GLU A 70 -22.09 0.36 6.64
N GLY A 71 -23.07 0.08 7.50
CA GLY A 71 -23.96 -1.09 7.38
C GLY A 71 -23.22 -2.43 7.29
N GLU A 72 -23.59 -3.28 6.33
CA GLU A 72 -22.99 -4.61 6.14
C GLU A 72 -21.47 -4.55 5.88
N PHE A 73 -21.01 -3.50 5.20
CA PHE A 73 -19.59 -3.38 4.88
C PHE A 73 -18.76 -3.06 6.13
N LEU A 74 -19.26 -2.19 7.02
CA LEU A 74 -18.63 -1.94 8.33
C LEU A 74 -18.50 -3.23 9.16
N GLU A 75 -19.56 -4.05 9.21
CA GLU A 75 -19.55 -5.30 9.97
C GLU A 75 -18.51 -6.30 9.42
N LYS A 76 -18.34 -6.38 8.09
CA LYS A 76 -17.27 -7.20 7.48
C LYS A 76 -15.88 -6.69 7.88
N ILE A 77 -15.67 -5.38 7.85
CA ILE A 77 -14.40 -4.76 8.22
C ILE A 77 -14.09 -4.97 9.70
N ARG A 78 -15.10 -4.84 10.58
CA ARG A 78 -14.96 -5.10 12.02
C ARG A 78 -14.47 -6.52 12.28
N LYS A 79 -15.12 -7.52 11.70
CA LYS A 79 -14.71 -8.93 11.81
C LYS A 79 -13.32 -9.19 11.22
N PHE A 80 -13.00 -8.56 10.09
CA PHE A 80 -11.68 -8.66 9.48
C PHE A 80 -10.57 -8.17 10.42
N VAL A 81 -10.76 -7.01 11.07
CA VAL A 81 -9.80 -6.46 12.04
C VAL A 81 -9.74 -7.30 13.31
N GLU A 82 -10.88 -7.78 13.80
CA GLU A 82 -10.97 -8.70 14.94
C GLU A 82 -10.29 -10.05 14.67
N ALA A 83 -10.27 -10.50 13.41
CA ALA A 83 -9.49 -11.67 12.95
C ALA A 83 -8.00 -11.37 12.70
N GLY A 84 -7.51 -10.19 13.10
CA GLY A 84 -6.12 -9.79 12.98
C GLY A 84 -5.74 -9.19 11.63
N GLY A 85 -6.72 -8.84 10.79
CA GLY A 85 -6.50 -8.05 9.58
C GLY A 85 -6.15 -6.60 9.90
N SER A 86 -5.38 -5.96 9.02
CA SER A 86 -5.00 -4.56 9.16
C SER A 86 -5.70 -3.69 8.11
N LEU A 87 -6.15 -2.51 8.51
CA LEU A 87 -7.00 -1.62 7.71
C LEU A 87 -6.34 -0.25 7.57
N ALA A 88 -6.36 0.34 6.37
CA ALA A 88 -6.15 1.76 6.17
C ALA A 88 -7.40 2.41 5.58
N VAL A 89 -7.80 3.56 6.13
CA VAL A 89 -9.04 4.26 5.77
C VAL A 89 -8.90 5.77 5.94
N PHE A 90 -9.75 6.55 5.25
CA PHE A 90 -9.74 8.00 5.26
C PHE A 90 -11.01 8.54 5.92
N ALA A 91 -10.90 9.64 6.67
CA ALA A 91 -11.97 10.10 7.56
C ALA A 91 -13.28 10.43 6.82
N ASN A 92 -13.21 10.91 5.58
CA ASN A 92 -14.37 11.20 4.75
C ASN A 92 -15.16 9.93 4.34
N GLN A 93 -14.56 8.74 4.47
CA GLN A 93 -15.20 7.44 4.21
C GLN A 93 -15.86 6.85 5.46
N LEU A 94 -15.77 7.54 6.60
CA LEU A 94 -16.25 7.05 7.89
C LEU A 94 -17.62 7.59 8.26
N ARG A 95 -18.23 6.93 9.26
CA ARG A 95 -19.44 7.30 9.99
C ARG A 95 -19.18 7.08 11.49
N ASP A 96 -20.05 7.63 12.33
CA ASP A 96 -19.88 7.61 13.79
C ASP A 96 -19.86 6.18 14.39
N ASP A 97 -20.45 5.19 13.71
CA ASP A 97 -20.49 3.78 14.12
C ASP A 97 -19.16 3.02 13.91
N ALA A 98 -18.16 3.66 13.31
CA ALA A 98 -16.80 3.13 13.13
C ALA A 98 -15.80 3.60 14.21
N GLU A 99 -16.17 4.59 15.03
CA GLU A 99 -15.27 5.28 15.96
C GLU A 99 -14.55 4.35 16.95
N ASP A 100 -15.31 3.46 17.57
CA ASP A 100 -14.86 2.47 18.53
C ASP A 100 -13.94 1.43 17.90
N LEU A 101 -14.15 1.06 16.63
CA LEU A 101 -13.22 0.20 15.90
C LEU A 101 -11.88 0.92 15.74
N LEU A 102 -11.89 2.20 15.37
CA LEU A 102 -10.73 2.96 14.94
C LEU A 102 -9.97 3.69 16.07
N GLY A 103 -10.56 3.84 17.25
CA GLY A 103 -9.94 4.55 18.38
C GLY A 103 -9.91 6.07 18.22
N ILE A 104 -10.89 6.61 17.51
CA ILE A 104 -11.07 8.04 17.28
C ILE A 104 -12.53 8.42 17.55
N ARG A 105 -12.83 9.72 17.54
CA ARG A 105 -14.18 10.29 17.45
C ARG A 105 -14.18 11.36 16.37
N LEU A 106 -15.18 11.34 15.49
CA LEU A 106 -15.37 12.36 14.46
C LEU A 106 -16.05 13.57 15.10
N LEU A 107 -15.51 14.78 14.86
CA LEU A 107 -16.09 16.01 15.41
C LEU A 107 -17.11 16.67 14.49
N GLY A 108 -17.32 16.12 13.29
CA GLY A 108 -18.30 16.60 12.30
C GLY A 108 -17.90 17.90 11.59
N SER A 109 -16.78 18.51 11.95
CA SER A 109 -16.21 19.69 11.30
C SER A 109 -14.97 19.36 10.47
N THR A 110 -14.63 20.26 9.55
CA THR A 110 -13.46 20.15 8.68
C THR A 110 -12.61 21.41 8.75
N LYS A 111 -11.30 21.25 8.56
CA LYS A 111 -10.32 22.34 8.59
C LYS A 111 -9.41 22.29 7.36
N LYS A 112 -8.98 23.46 6.89
CA LYS A 112 -7.94 23.57 5.85
C LYS A 112 -6.55 23.65 6.46
N CYS A 113 -5.64 22.89 5.88
CA CYS A 113 -4.25 22.78 6.31
C CYS A 113 -3.31 22.84 5.09
N ASP A 114 -2.04 23.13 5.33
CA ASP A 114 -0.98 23.30 4.30
C ASP A 114 0.36 22.67 4.73
N HIS A 115 0.33 21.87 5.78
CA HIS A 115 1.51 21.20 6.34
C HIS A 115 1.10 19.98 7.15
N SER A 116 2.07 19.10 7.36
CA SER A 116 1.98 17.94 8.23
C SER A 116 3.27 17.83 9.04
N VAL A 117 3.21 17.20 10.21
CA VAL A 117 4.35 16.92 11.08
C VAL A 117 4.34 15.44 11.41
N LEU A 118 5.36 14.68 10.98
CA LEU A 118 5.50 13.27 11.33
C LEU A 118 5.99 13.14 12.77
N SER A 119 5.22 12.44 13.62
CA SER A 119 5.44 12.44 15.07
C SER A 119 6.75 11.76 15.49
N GLN A 120 7.15 10.67 14.83
CA GLN A 120 8.37 9.93 15.19
C GLN A 120 9.66 10.71 14.88
N GLU A 121 9.66 11.46 13.78
CA GLU A 121 10.86 12.17 13.28
C GLU A 121 10.84 13.66 13.65
N ASN A 122 9.72 14.15 14.19
CA ASN A 122 9.42 15.57 14.32
C ASN A 122 9.68 16.34 13.01
N LEU A 123 9.36 15.70 11.88
CA LEU A 123 9.64 16.21 10.55
C LEU A 123 8.44 17.01 10.04
N MET A 124 8.61 18.32 9.90
CA MET A 124 7.61 19.18 9.25
C MET A 124 7.71 19.06 7.73
N ILE A 125 6.57 18.85 7.09
CA ILE A 125 6.42 18.69 5.65
C ILE A 125 5.46 19.77 5.16
N TYR A 126 5.91 20.55 4.18
CA TYR A 126 5.03 21.45 3.42
C TYR A 126 4.19 20.64 2.45
N GLU A 127 2.88 20.87 2.48
CA GLU A 127 1.87 20.22 1.65
C GLU A 127 1.16 21.26 0.78
N PRO A 128 0.61 20.90 -0.38
CA PRO A 128 -0.46 21.69 -0.97
C PRO A 128 -1.62 21.86 0.03
N THR A 129 -2.46 22.89 -0.14
CA THR A 129 -3.64 23.02 0.72
C THR A 129 -4.50 21.77 0.63
N PHE A 130 -4.98 21.29 1.76
CA PHE A 130 -5.88 20.14 1.86
C PHE A 130 -6.92 20.35 2.96
N THR A 131 -8.05 19.67 2.80
CA THR A 131 -9.12 19.60 3.78
C THR A 131 -8.94 18.35 4.65
N MET A 132 -9.00 18.51 5.97
CA MET A 132 -9.02 17.42 6.95
C MET A 132 -10.32 17.44 7.75
N HIS A 133 -10.80 16.26 8.13
CA HIS A 133 -11.82 16.09 9.14
C HIS A 133 -11.21 16.21 10.54
N GLU A 134 -11.85 16.97 11.42
CA GLU A 134 -11.41 17.08 12.79
C GLU A 134 -11.77 15.82 13.57
N ILE A 135 -10.75 15.22 14.21
CA ILE A 135 -10.88 13.98 14.97
C ILE A 135 -10.32 14.15 16.38
N GLU A 136 -10.97 13.54 17.35
CA GLU A 136 -10.47 13.37 18.71
C GLU A 136 -9.94 11.94 18.87
N VAL A 137 -8.82 11.77 19.58
CA VAL A 137 -8.21 10.44 19.78
C VAL A 137 -8.74 9.84 21.07
N THR A 138 -9.34 8.64 20.98
CA THR A 138 -9.95 7.95 22.13
C THR A 138 -9.15 6.74 22.59
N GLY A 139 -8.41 6.11 21.68
CA GLY A 139 -7.59 4.92 21.98
C GLY A 139 -6.55 4.57 20.93
N ALA A 140 -6.24 5.49 20.03
CA ALA A 140 -5.22 5.33 19.00
C ALA A 140 -3.92 6.08 19.35
N GLU A 141 -2.82 5.69 18.72
CA GLU A 141 -1.56 6.43 18.70
C GLU A 141 -1.59 7.46 17.57
N VAL A 142 -1.07 8.67 17.81
CA VAL A 142 -0.94 9.71 16.77
C VAL A 142 0.40 9.54 16.05
N LEU A 143 0.36 9.35 14.73
CA LEU A 143 1.54 9.18 13.88
C LEU A 143 1.94 10.45 13.12
N ALA A 144 0.98 11.34 12.88
CA ALA A 144 1.22 12.66 12.33
C ALA A 144 0.21 13.67 12.85
N THR A 145 0.62 14.93 12.93
CA THR A 145 -0.22 16.07 13.34
C THR A 145 -0.12 17.21 12.35
N THR A 146 -0.97 18.23 12.49
CA THR A 146 -0.66 19.56 11.95
C THR A 146 0.41 20.26 12.83
N ARG A 147 0.86 21.45 12.43
CA ARG A 147 1.75 22.36 13.17
C ARG A 147 1.13 22.86 14.47
N HIS A 148 -0.19 22.80 14.59
CA HIS A 148 -0.93 23.17 15.79
C HIS A 148 -1.27 21.95 16.67
N GLY A 149 -0.83 20.75 16.28
CA GLY A 149 -0.94 19.54 17.09
C GLY A 149 -2.22 18.74 16.90
N GLU A 150 -3.11 19.12 15.99
CA GLU A 150 -4.31 18.32 15.70
C GLU A 150 -3.92 17.01 14.97
N PRO A 151 -4.54 15.86 15.30
CA PRO A 151 -4.20 14.59 14.68
C PRO A 151 -4.51 14.56 13.17
N LEU A 152 -3.52 14.14 12.37
CA LEU A 152 -3.68 13.89 10.94
C LEU A 152 -3.69 12.41 10.59
N VAL A 153 -2.89 11.61 11.29
CA VAL A 153 -2.86 10.16 11.09
C VAL A 153 -2.81 9.48 12.43
N THR A 154 -3.66 8.48 12.63
CA THR A 154 -3.71 7.70 13.85
C THR A 154 -3.59 6.21 13.55
N SER A 155 -2.97 5.45 14.45
CA SER A 155 -2.91 3.99 14.39
C SER A 155 -3.47 3.39 15.68
N LYS A 156 -4.44 2.50 15.54
CA LYS A 156 -4.93 1.68 16.65
C LYS A 156 -4.52 0.23 16.43
N ARG A 157 -3.83 -0.33 17.41
CA ARG A 157 -3.54 -1.76 17.46
C ARG A 157 -4.62 -2.50 18.24
N HIS A 158 -5.09 -3.59 17.67
CA HIS A 158 -6.07 -4.49 18.27
C HIS A 158 -5.36 -5.64 18.98
N SER A 159 -6.00 -6.19 20.01
CA SER A 159 -5.50 -7.37 20.74
C SER A 159 -5.37 -8.61 19.86
N SER A 160 -6.13 -8.68 18.76
CA SER A 160 -6.03 -9.69 17.70
C SER A 160 -4.73 -9.65 16.89
N GLY A 161 -3.94 -8.57 17.04
CA GLY A 161 -2.76 -8.29 16.20
C GLY A 161 -3.07 -7.45 14.95
N GLY A 162 -4.33 -7.15 14.67
CA GLY A 162 -4.74 -6.22 13.61
C GLY A 162 -4.37 -4.77 13.93
N GLU A 163 -4.24 -3.94 12.90
CA GLU A 163 -3.92 -2.51 13.02
C GLU A 163 -4.88 -1.70 12.14
N ALA A 164 -5.48 -0.64 12.69
CA ALA A 164 -6.31 0.31 11.96
C ALA A 164 -5.59 1.65 11.83
N LEU A 165 -5.29 2.07 10.60
CA LEU A 165 -4.64 3.32 10.24
C LEU A 165 -5.67 4.30 9.65
N VAL A 166 -5.90 5.42 10.33
CA VAL A 166 -6.87 6.44 9.89
C VAL A 166 -6.15 7.70 9.46
N PHE A 167 -6.48 8.19 8.26
CA PHE A 167 -6.02 9.46 7.72
C PHE A 167 -7.15 10.50 7.80
N ALA A 168 -6.90 11.63 8.45
CA ALA A 168 -7.88 12.70 8.62
C ALA A 168 -8.11 13.51 7.33
N ALA A 169 -7.13 13.54 6.42
CA ALA A 169 -7.22 14.27 5.16
C ALA A 169 -8.18 13.60 4.17
N ASP A 170 -9.00 14.40 3.49
CA ASP A 170 -9.97 13.94 2.49
C ASP A 170 -9.33 13.10 1.40
N TYR A 171 -9.64 11.80 1.40
CA TYR A 171 -9.05 10.79 0.52
C TYR A 171 -7.52 10.74 0.56
N GLY A 172 -6.87 11.39 1.54
CA GLY A 172 -5.42 11.56 1.57
C GLY A 172 -4.87 12.48 0.48
N LEU A 173 -5.73 13.29 -0.14
CA LEU A 173 -5.37 14.13 -1.28
C LEU A 173 -5.48 15.62 -0.95
N SER A 174 -4.74 16.44 -1.69
CA SER A 174 -4.88 17.89 -1.68
C SER A 174 -6.32 18.35 -2.01
N ASP A 175 -6.60 19.62 -1.75
CA ASP A 175 -7.66 20.35 -2.44
C ASP A 175 -7.30 20.45 -3.94
N HIS A 176 -8.28 20.89 -4.75
CA HIS A 176 -8.08 21.06 -6.19
C HIS A 176 -6.92 22.03 -6.44
N LEU A 177 -5.94 21.59 -7.22
CA LEU A 177 -4.78 22.38 -7.62
C LEU A 177 -5.17 23.33 -8.76
N ASP A 178 -4.64 24.54 -8.76
CA ASP A 178 -4.87 25.47 -9.87
C ASP A 178 -4.09 25.02 -11.10
N PHE A 179 -4.79 24.74 -12.20
CA PHE A 179 -4.15 24.46 -13.49
C PHE A 179 -4.09 25.74 -14.31
N HIS A 180 -2.91 26.04 -14.87
CA HIS A 180 -2.76 27.14 -15.83
C HIS A 180 -3.51 26.90 -17.15
N SER A 181 -4.00 25.69 -17.40
CA SER A 181 -4.75 25.31 -18.61
C SER A 181 -5.80 24.26 -18.27
N PRO A 182 -6.94 24.20 -18.99
CA PRO A 182 -7.94 23.17 -18.76
C PRO A 182 -7.32 21.77 -18.91
N ILE A 183 -7.73 20.83 -18.07
CA ILE A 183 -7.33 19.42 -18.21
C ILE A 183 -7.95 18.89 -19.49
N VAL A 184 -7.13 18.63 -20.50
CA VAL A 184 -7.53 18.06 -21.78
C VAL A 184 -7.25 16.57 -21.75
N ASN A 185 -8.26 15.77 -22.07
CA ASN A 185 -8.07 14.35 -22.36
C ASN A 185 -7.46 14.23 -23.75
N GLU A 186 -6.14 14.09 -23.81
CA GLU A 186 -5.41 13.89 -25.06
C GLU A 186 -5.31 12.38 -25.36
N PRO A 187 -5.55 11.95 -26.62
CA PRO A 187 -5.29 10.57 -27.02
C PRO A 187 -3.85 10.18 -26.68
N ASP A 188 -3.66 8.95 -26.21
CA ASP A 188 -2.34 8.42 -25.86
C ASP A 188 -1.59 9.31 -24.86
N ARG A 189 -2.27 9.85 -23.84
CA ARG A 189 -1.65 10.50 -22.68
C ARG A 189 -2.39 10.17 -21.38
N PRO A 190 -1.66 10.06 -20.26
CA PRO A 190 -2.29 9.94 -18.96
C PRO A 190 -3.14 11.17 -18.68
N LEU A 191 -4.35 10.96 -18.17
CA LEU A 191 -5.18 12.06 -17.70
C LEU A 191 -4.51 12.71 -16.48
N PRO A 192 -4.20 14.03 -16.50
CA PRO A 192 -3.71 14.73 -15.32
C PRO A 192 -4.73 14.66 -14.19
N SER A 193 -4.27 14.41 -12.96
CA SER A 193 -5.11 14.51 -11.77
C SER A 193 -5.10 15.95 -11.25
N PRO A 194 -6.26 16.57 -10.95
CA PRO A 194 -6.32 17.86 -10.31
C PRO A 194 -5.98 17.86 -8.82
N TYR A 195 -5.62 16.69 -8.30
CA TYR A 195 -5.24 16.48 -6.91
C TYR A 195 -3.87 15.82 -6.84
N GLN A 196 -3.20 16.01 -5.72
CA GLN A 196 -1.95 15.33 -5.39
C GLN A 196 -2.13 14.47 -4.14
N LEU A 197 -1.52 13.28 -4.12
CA LEU A 197 -1.41 12.47 -2.91
C LEU A 197 -0.50 13.18 -1.90
N LEU A 198 -1.00 13.41 -0.69
CA LEU A 198 -0.28 14.18 0.31
C LEU A 198 0.98 13.45 0.78
N ARG A 199 2.03 14.21 1.08
CA ARG A 199 3.35 13.66 1.37
C ARG A 199 3.38 12.86 2.67
N HIS A 200 2.62 13.27 3.70
CA HIS A 200 2.48 12.46 4.92
C HIS A 200 1.72 11.15 4.68
N VAL A 201 0.75 11.14 3.76
CA VAL A 201 0.05 9.91 3.35
C VAL A 201 1.06 8.98 2.69
N TYR A 202 1.87 9.50 1.77
CA TYR A 202 2.95 8.75 1.15
C TYR A 202 3.94 8.18 2.20
N ALA A 203 4.36 9.01 3.15
CA ALA A 203 5.34 8.65 4.17
C ALA A 203 4.84 7.60 5.18
N LEU A 204 3.53 7.42 5.33
CA LEU A 204 2.96 6.51 6.33
C LEU A 204 2.26 5.30 5.70
N LEU A 205 1.44 5.50 4.66
CA LEU A 205 0.67 4.43 4.02
C LEU A 205 1.59 3.42 3.31
N PHE A 206 2.53 3.91 2.51
CA PHE A 206 3.35 3.01 1.68
C PHE A 206 4.40 2.22 2.49
N PRO A 207 5.11 2.81 3.48
CA PRO A 207 5.91 2.01 4.39
C PRO A 207 5.08 1.01 5.21
N TRP A 208 3.83 1.36 5.56
CA TRP A 208 2.90 0.42 6.18
C TRP A 208 2.57 -0.75 5.26
N LEU A 209 2.27 -0.50 3.97
CA LEU A 209 2.05 -1.56 2.97
C LEU A 209 3.29 -2.46 2.80
N ARG A 210 4.50 -1.88 2.83
CA ARG A 210 5.74 -2.68 2.75
C ARG A 210 5.88 -3.67 3.89
N LYS A 211 5.24 -3.48 5.05
CA LYS A 211 5.33 -4.42 6.18
C LYS A 211 4.81 -5.82 5.80
N PHE A 212 3.92 -5.92 4.82
CA PHE A 212 3.30 -7.18 4.40
C PHE A 212 4.14 -7.98 3.40
N ASN A 213 5.21 -7.39 2.84
CA ASN A 213 6.16 -8.13 2.00
C ASN A 213 6.95 -9.17 2.79
N LEU A 214 7.04 -10.39 2.26
CA LEU A 214 7.88 -11.45 2.82
C LEU A 214 9.37 -11.28 2.49
N VAL A 215 9.67 -10.56 1.42
CA VAL A 215 11.03 -10.26 0.96
C VAL A 215 11.24 -8.75 0.81
N GLU A 216 12.50 -8.34 0.85
CA GLU A 216 12.93 -7.01 0.47
C GLU A 216 13.78 -7.12 -0.79
N VAL A 217 13.36 -6.46 -1.87
CA VAL A 217 14.11 -6.35 -3.12
C VAL A 217 14.75 -4.97 -3.17
N ILE A 218 16.08 -4.95 -3.16
CA ILE A 218 16.90 -3.75 -3.02
C ILE A 218 17.68 -3.55 -4.31
N GLY A 219 17.43 -2.46 -5.01
CA GLY A 219 18.07 -2.14 -6.28
C GLY A 219 17.20 -1.18 -7.09
N PRO A 220 17.48 -1.02 -8.40
CA PRO A 220 16.56 -0.36 -9.31
C PRO A 220 15.16 -1.01 -9.27
N PRO A 221 14.09 -0.29 -9.64
CA PRO A 221 12.76 -0.88 -9.74
C PRO A 221 12.75 -2.13 -10.61
N ILE A 222 12.04 -3.18 -10.18
CA ILE A 222 11.85 -4.43 -10.92
C ILE A 222 10.47 -4.99 -10.60
N GLN A 223 9.90 -5.76 -11.53
CA GLN A 223 8.70 -6.52 -11.24
C GLN A 223 9.07 -7.76 -10.43
N TYR A 224 8.34 -8.04 -9.36
CA TYR A 224 8.57 -9.26 -8.60
C TYR A 224 7.32 -9.83 -7.95
N ILE A 225 7.29 -11.17 -7.86
CA ILE A 225 6.21 -11.95 -7.27
C ILE A 225 6.82 -12.84 -6.20
N THR A 226 6.23 -12.86 -5.01
CA THR A 226 6.61 -13.81 -3.96
C THR A 226 5.50 -14.82 -3.76
N SER A 227 5.81 -16.10 -3.95
CA SER A 227 4.88 -17.20 -3.68
C SER A 227 5.32 -17.97 -2.45
N VAL A 228 4.35 -18.29 -1.61
CA VAL A 228 4.54 -19.13 -0.43
C VAL A 228 4.42 -20.61 -0.81
N THR A 229 5.08 -21.48 -0.05
CA THR A 229 4.94 -22.94 -0.20
C THR A 229 4.34 -23.54 1.07
N GLU A 230 4.04 -24.85 1.05
CA GLU A 230 3.60 -25.57 2.25
C GLU A 230 4.67 -25.59 3.36
N ASP A 231 5.95 -25.48 2.98
CA ASP A 231 7.04 -25.31 3.93
C ASP A 231 7.15 -23.83 4.33
N PRO A 232 6.92 -23.47 5.61
CA PRO A 232 6.90 -22.09 6.06
C PRO A 232 8.28 -21.41 6.05
N SER A 233 9.35 -22.17 5.79
CA SER A 233 10.71 -21.67 5.59
C SER A 233 11.10 -21.52 4.12
N ARG A 234 10.23 -21.90 3.16
CA ARG A 234 10.52 -21.88 1.73
C ARG A 234 9.63 -20.91 0.99
N LEU A 235 10.26 -20.05 0.19
CA LEU A 235 9.63 -19.05 -0.67
C LEU A 235 10.09 -19.23 -2.12
N LEU A 236 9.19 -18.94 -3.06
CA LEU A 236 9.57 -18.72 -4.46
C LEU A 236 9.52 -17.23 -4.74
N LEU A 237 10.61 -16.69 -5.27
CA LEU A 237 10.70 -15.30 -5.71
C LEU A 237 10.93 -15.28 -7.21
N THR A 238 9.98 -14.70 -7.94
CA THR A 238 10.13 -14.42 -9.37
C THR A 238 10.53 -12.96 -9.54
N LEU A 239 11.59 -12.72 -10.31
CA LEU A 239 12.07 -11.40 -10.70
C LEU A 239 11.98 -11.27 -12.22
N CYS A 240 11.25 -10.29 -12.73
CA CYS A 240 11.10 -10.04 -14.16
C CYS A 240 11.75 -8.70 -14.50
N ASN A 241 12.82 -8.74 -15.29
CA ASN A 241 13.49 -7.54 -15.77
C ASN A 241 12.93 -7.16 -17.15
N ASN A 242 12.01 -6.20 -17.17
CA ASN A 242 11.38 -5.73 -18.41
C ASN A 242 12.20 -4.61 -19.10
N ASP A 243 13.42 -4.33 -18.63
CA ASP A 243 14.30 -3.30 -19.19
C ASP A 243 15.36 -3.86 -20.14
N ALA A 244 15.83 -2.98 -21.04
CA ALA A 244 16.95 -3.23 -21.96
C ALA A 244 18.31 -3.36 -21.24
N GLN A 245 18.39 -2.90 -20.00
CA GLN A 245 19.61 -2.94 -19.20
C GLN A 245 19.56 -4.13 -18.23
N PRO A 246 20.72 -4.77 -17.95
CA PRO A 246 20.77 -5.80 -16.92
C PRO A 246 20.42 -5.21 -15.56
N TRP A 247 19.55 -5.90 -14.83
CA TRP A 247 19.22 -5.53 -13.46
C TRP A 247 20.20 -6.16 -12.48
N PHE A 248 20.61 -5.37 -11.48
CA PHE A 248 21.45 -5.83 -10.38
C PHE A 248 20.87 -5.35 -9.06
N GLY A 249 20.76 -6.26 -8.11
CA GLY A 249 20.27 -5.92 -6.79
C GLY A 249 20.44 -7.03 -5.78
N ASN A 250 19.84 -6.81 -4.62
CA ASN A 250 19.89 -7.69 -3.47
C ASN A 250 18.49 -8.12 -3.06
N VAL A 251 18.36 -9.37 -2.66
CA VAL A 251 17.14 -9.93 -2.09
C VAL A 251 17.40 -10.29 -0.63
N LYS A 252 16.48 -9.93 0.26
CA LYS A 252 16.47 -10.37 1.66
C LYS A 252 15.13 -11.00 1.99
N ILE A 253 15.13 -11.97 2.90
CA ILE A 253 13.90 -12.47 3.53
C ILE A 253 13.65 -11.64 4.79
N LYS A 254 12.45 -11.10 4.98
CA LYS A 254 12.18 -10.29 6.17
C LYS A 254 12.17 -11.17 7.41
N GLY A 255 12.97 -10.78 8.41
CA GLY A 255 13.05 -11.48 9.70
C GLY A 255 13.87 -12.78 9.69
N ALA A 256 14.56 -13.13 8.60
CA ALA A 256 15.36 -14.33 8.48
C ALA A 256 16.57 -14.15 7.54
N ASN A 257 17.59 -14.99 7.68
CA ASN A 257 18.65 -15.08 6.67
C ASN A 257 18.26 -16.07 5.57
N VAL A 258 18.85 -15.92 4.39
CA VAL A 258 18.78 -16.91 3.32
C VAL A 258 19.77 -18.03 3.66
N ALA A 259 19.29 -19.16 4.17
CA ALA A 259 20.12 -20.33 4.48
C ALA A 259 20.71 -20.96 3.20
N ARG A 260 19.88 -21.10 2.17
CA ARG A 260 20.31 -21.46 0.81
C ARG A 260 19.35 -20.85 -0.22
N ALA A 261 19.84 -20.68 -1.44
CA ALA A 261 19.01 -20.31 -2.58
C ALA A 261 19.39 -21.13 -3.81
N VAL A 262 18.43 -21.36 -4.69
CA VAL A 262 18.63 -22.05 -5.97
C VAL A 262 17.98 -21.21 -7.06
N ASN A 263 18.69 -20.96 -8.16
CA ASN A 263 18.05 -20.47 -9.37
C ASN A 263 17.35 -21.65 -10.04
N TRP A 264 16.02 -21.69 -9.93
CA TRP A 264 15.20 -22.82 -10.36
C TRP A 264 15.17 -23.00 -11.89
N MET A 265 15.51 -21.94 -12.65
CA MET A 265 15.60 -22.00 -14.11
C MET A 265 16.87 -22.70 -14.59
N THR A 266 17.89 -22.83 -13.73
CA THR A 266 19.23 -23.34 -14.11
C THR A 266 19.76 -24.42 -13.18
N ASP A 267 19.01 -24.76 -12.13
CA ASP A 267 19.41 -25.62 -11.02
C ASP A 267 20.74 -25.22 -10.34
N LYS A 268 21.17 -23.96 -10.52
CA LYS A 268 22.42 -23.47 -9.94
C LYS A 268 22.20 -23.04 -8.50
N PRO A 269 22.98 -23.58 -7.53
CA PRO A 269 22.94 -23.09 -6.17
C PRO A 269 23.52 -21.68 -6.12
N LEU A 270 22.91 -20.85 -5.28
CA LEU A 270 23.39 -19.51 -4.96
C LEU A 270 23.79 -19.46 -3.50
N GLN A 271 24.84 -18.69 -3.22
CA GLN A 271 25.34 -18.53 -1.85
C GLN A 271 24.31 -17.76 -1.00
N GLY A 272 23.87 -18.39 0.09
CA GLY A 272 23.02 -17.76 1.10
C GLY A 272 23.75 -16.73 1.95
N GLY A 273 23.01 -16.06 2.84
CA GLY A 273 23.54 -15.03 3.73
C GLY A 273 22.44 -14.09 4.21
N SER A 274 22.84 -12.93 4.74
CA SER A 274 21.91 -11.87 5.13
C SER A 274 21.22 -11.20 3.93
N HIS A 275 21.81 -11.33 2.75
CA HIS A 275 21.26 -10.91 1.48
C HIS A 275 21.80 -11.81 0.37
N LEU A 276 21.03 -11.92 -0.71
CA LEU A 276 21.38 -12.63 -1.92
C LEU A 276 21.59 -11.62 -3.04
N ASN A 277 22.80 -11.57 -3.61
CA ASN A 277 23.08 -10.77 -4.80
C ASN A 277 22.47 -11.46 -6.03
N VAL A 278 21.69 -10.73 -6.80
CA VAL A 278 21.00 -11.26 -7.98
C VAL A 278 21.24 -10.36 -9.18
N LYS A 279 21.47 -11.00 -10.32
CA LYS A 279 21.51 -10.36 -11.63
C LYS A 279 20.40 -10.96 -12.48
N VAL A 280 19.63 -10.11 -13.15
CA VAL A 280 18.65 -10.52 -14.15
C VAL A 280 19.08 -9.90 -15.48
N ALA A 281 19.18 -10.70 -16.53
CA ALA A 281 19.56 -10.21 -17.85
C ALA A 281 18.46 -9.27 -18.41
N PRO A 282 18.77 -8.43 -19.42
CA PRO A 282 17.74 -7.66 -20.10
C PRO A 282 16.60 -8.54 -20.61
N TYR A 283 15.35 -8.12 -20.41
CA TYR A 283 14.15 -8.84 -20.87
C TYR A 283 14.07 -10.30 -20.43
N ASP A 284 14.59 -10.61 -19.24
CA ASP A 284 14.70 -11.97 -18.72
C ASP A 284 13.99 -12.13 -17.38
N VAL A 285 13.73 -13.38 -17.02
CA VAL A 285 13.05 -13.77 -15.78
C VAL A 285 13.94 -14.73 -15.00
N VAL A 286 14.08 -14.47 -13.71
CA VAL A 286 14.76 -15.38 -12.77
C VAL A 286 13.78 -15.81 -11.70
N ILE A 287 13.66 -17.13 -11.53
CA ILE A 287 12.90 -17.74 -10.43
C ILE A 287 13.90 -18.28 -9.41
N LEU A 288 13.82 -17.75 -8.19
CA LEU A 288 14.65 -18.12 -7.07
C LEU A 288 13.84 -18.91 -6.06
N GLU A 289 14.32 -20.09 -5.75
CA GLU A 289 13.86 -20.82 -4.59
C GLU A 289 14.71 -20.41 -3.38
N LEU A 290 14.07 -19.78 -2.40
CA LEU A 290 14.72 -19.24 -1.21
C LEU A 290 14.35 -20.08 0.01
N TYR A 291 15.36 -20.48 0.78
CA TYR A 291 15.18 -21.16 2.05
C TYR A 291 15.64 -20.25 3.17
N ALA A 292 14.71 -19.90 4.04
CA ALA A 292 14.97 -19.15 5.25
C ALA A 292 15.66 -20.02 6.31
N ASP A 293 16.43 -19.40 7.19
CA ASP A 293 17.04 -20.07 8.35
C ASP A 293 16.02 -20.43 9.45
N ARG A 294 14.77 -19.99 9.31
CA ARG A 294 13.64 -20.23 10.21
C ARG A 294 12.31 -20.05 9.47
N PRO A 295 11.17 -20.49 10.03
CA PRO A 295 9.84 -20.19 9.47
C PRO A 295 9.58 -18.69 9.37
N VAL A 296 9.10 -18.22 8.22
CA VAL A 296 8.78 -16.81 7.92
C VAL A 296 7.34 -16.59 7.48
N ILE A 297 6.65 -17.66 7.09
CA ILE A 297 5.22 -17.61 6.76
C ILE A 297 4.42 -17.94 8.01
N ARG A 298 3.40 -17.12 8.29
CA ARG A 298 2.33 -17.43 9.24
C ARG A 298 1.04 -17.55 8.45
N SER A 299 0.56 -18.76 8.22
CA SER A 299 -0.77 -18.97 7.69
C SER A 299 -1.78 -18.54 8.75
N LYS A 300 -2.76 -17.70 8.40
CA LYS A 300 -3.98 -17.60 9.20
C LYS A 300 -4.62 -18.98 9.19
N GLU A 301 -4.75 -19.61 10.36
CA GLU A 301 -5.56 -20.83 10.47
C GLU A 301 -6.97 -20.48 10.02
N ILE A 302 -7.47 -21.16 8.99
CA ILE A 302 -8.84 -21.03 8.55
C ILE A 302 -9.67 -21.80 9.58
N CYS A 303 -10.19 -21.08 10.58
CA CYS A 303 -11.22 -21.60 11.48
C CYS A 303 -12.57 -21.71 10.75
#